data_AF-A0A6I7QLS3-F1
#
_entry.id   AF-A0A6I7QLS3-F1
#
_cell.length_a   1.000
_cell.length_b   1.000
_cell.length_c   1.000
_cell.angle_alpha   90.00
_cell.angle_beta   90.00
_cell.angle_gamma   90.00
#
_symmetry.space_group_name_H-M   'P 1'
#
loop_
_entity.id
_entity.type
_entity.pdbx_description
1 polymer ?
#
loop_
_entity_poly.entity_id
_entity_poly.type
_entity_poly.pdbx_seq_one_letter_code
_entity_poly.pdbx_strand_id
1 'polypeptide(L)'
;MGEKTINMGGIHPPDIFGLQEEKLKLLKNIFPKLRIISRGEDLIVIGDPKEVAFFEAKFAAMSAHFERFGKLTEENILEIMAQQNGFLPVAGEDDKADELLLYGRNGMAIKARSPNQRRMVSSFKKHDMLFAIGPAGTGKTYTAVALAVRALKNKEVKRIILARPAVEAGENLGFLPGDLKDKLDPYLRPLYDALRDMIPPSRLATYLEDGTIEIAPLAFMRGRTLDNAFAILDEAQNATESQLKMFLTRMGKSAKFIITGDITQIDLPRHQVPGLLRAVKILNHIKGIDFVFLNERDVVRHDLVTRIIEAYEDSVKKDAGEKSEDKKDTKNRQSPD
;
A
#
# COMPACT_ATOMS: atom_id res chain seq x y z
N MET A 1 21.11 9.61 41.68
CA MET A 1 20.73 8.73 40.56
C MET A 1 19.45 9.27 39.98
N GLY A 2 19.43 9.56 38.69
CA GLY A 2 18.20 9.87 37.97
C GLY A 2 17.54 8.57 37.50
N GLU A 3 16.22 8.51 37.61
CA GLU A 3 15.38 7.47 37.03
C GLU A 3 14.46 8.11 36.00
N LYS A 4 14.34 7.49 34.83
CA LYS A 4 13.49 7.96 33.74
C LYS A 4 12.81 6.78 33.06
N THR A 5 11.52 6.94 32.79
CA THR A 5 10.73 6.01 31.98
C THR A 5 10.51 6.61 30.61
N ILE A 6 10.90 5.88 29.57
CA ILE A 6 10.72 6.24 28.16
C ILE A 6 9.65 5.30 27.57
N ASN A 7 8.55 5.86 27.10
CA ASN A 7 7.50 5.08 26.44
C ASN A 7 7.83 4.88 24.96
N MET A 8 7.71 3.64 24.46
CA MET A 8 8.03 3.25 23.08
C MET A 8 6.89 3.53 22.08
N GLY A 9 5.78 4.15 22.51
CA GLY A 9 4.73 4.65 21.63
C GLY A 9 4.00 3.56 20.85
N GLY A 10 3.70 2.42 21.48
CA GLY A 10 3.06 1.27 20.83
C GLY A 10 4.00 0.40 19.99
N ILE A 11 5.31 0.64 20.02
CA ILE A 11 6.29 -0.25 19.39
C ILE A 11 6.61 -1.40 20.36
N HIS A 12 6.40 -2.65 19.93
CA HIS A 12 6.69 -3.79 20.78
C HIS A 12 8.22 -3.99 20.94
N PRO A 13 8.71 -4.34 22.14
CA PRO A 13 10.13 -4.53 22.41
C PRO A 13 10.87 -5.47 21.44
N PRO A 14 10.29 -6.61 21.00
CA PRO A 14 10.97 -7.49 20.05
C PRO A 14 11.22 -6.84 18.69
N ASP A 15 10.38 -5.89 18.27
CA ASP A 15 10.52 -5.20 16.98
C ASP A 15 11.75 -4.27 16.99
N ILE A 16 11.99 -3.59 18.12
CA ILE A 16 13.16 -2.72 18.30
C ILE A 16 14.39 -3.53 18.68
N PHE A 17 14.32 -4.36 19.73
CA PHE A 17 15.48 -4.98 20.37
C PHE A 17 15.88 -6.35 19.79
N GLY A 18 15.02 -6.94 18.95
CA GLY A 18 15.19 -8.30 18.45
C GLY A 18 14.68 -9.36 19.41
N LEU A 19 14.38 -10.55 18.89
CA LEU A 19 13.78 -11.67 19.63
C LEU A 19 14.63 -12.16 20.83
N GLN A 20 15.95 -12.02 20.75
CA GLN A 20 16.90 -12.39 21.82
C GLN A 20 17.50 -11.16 22.56
N GLU A 21 16.87 -10.00 22.41
CA GLU A 21 17.31 -8.72 23.00
C GLU A 21 18.76 -8.34 22.62
N GLU A 22 19.24 -8.77 21.46
CA GLU A 22 20.62 -8.56 21.00
C GLU A 22 21.00 -7.07 20.98
N LYS A 23 20.09 -6.23 20.48
CA LYS A 23 20.32 -4.78 20.41
C LYS A 23 20.20 -4.12 21.78
N LEU A 24 19.39 -4.67 22.69
CA LEU A 24 19.34 -4.19 24.08
C LEU A 24 20.66 -4.50 24.80
N LYS A 25 21.27 -5.66 24.55
CA LYS A 25 22.61 -5.98 25.04
C LYS A 25 23.66 -5.02 24.47
N LEU A 26 23.60 -4.72 23.17
CA LEU A 26 24.47 -3.72 22.55
C LEU A 26 24.32 -2.35 23.22
N LEU A 27 23.10 -1.88 23.47
CA LEU A 27 22.86 -0.61 24.18
C LEU A 27 23.41 -0.62 25.61
N LYS A 28 23.26 -1.72 26.35
CA LYS A 28 23.87 -1.88 27.69
C LYS A 28 25.39 -1.83 27.65
N ASN A 29 26.02 -2.36 26.59
CA ASN A 29 27.47 -2.29 26.40
C ASN A 29 27.95 -0.87 26.07
N ILE A 30 27.17 -0.12 25.30
CA ILE A 30 27.46 1.29 24.96
C ILE A 30 27.28 2.19 26.20
N PHE A 31 26.32 1.86 27.07
CA PHE A 31 26.01 2.61 28.30
C PHE A 31 26.23 1.77 29.58
N PRO A 32 27.47 1.39 29.92
CA PRO A 32 27.75 0.45 31.02
C PRO A 32 27.39 1.02 32.41
N LYS A 33 27.29 2.34 32.54
CA LYS A 33 26.92 3.04 33.77
C LYS A 33 25.40 3.24 33.94
N LEU A 34 24.62 2.95 32.89
CA LEU A 34 23.16 3.00 32.94
C LEU A 34 22.59 1.61 33.18
N ARG A 35 21.60 1.52 34.07
CA ARG A 35 20.76 0.34 34.21
C ARG A 35 19.52 0.51 33.32
N ILE A 36 19.49 -0.24 32.22
CA ILE A 36 18.42 -0.21 31.22
C ILE A 36 17.54 -1.46 31.36
N ILE A 37 16.24 -1.27 31.58
CA ILE A 37 15.26 -2.35 31.79
C ILE A 37 14.09 -2.14 30.83
N SER A 38 13.81 -3.12 29.98
CA SER A 38 12.63 -3.14 29.10
C SER A 38 11.47 -3.85 29.81
N ARG A 39 10.30 -3.22 29.87
CA ARG A 39 9.09 -3.82 30.47
C ARG A 39 7.84 -3.38 29.70
N GLY A 40 7.27 -4.28 28.90
CA GLY A 40 6.12 -3.95 28.06
C GLY A 40 6.50 -2.86 27.06
N GLU A 41 5.73 -1.78 26.96
CA GLU A 41 6.05 -0.65 26.08
C GLU A 41 6.97 0.40 26.73
N ASP A 42 7.37 0.18 27.98
CA ASP A 42 8.19 1.13 28.71
C ASP A 42 9.65 0.66 28.82
N LEU A 43 10.55 1.61 28.63
CA LEU A 43 11.98 1.44 28.85
C LEU A 43 12.40 2.29 30.05
N ILE A 44 12.80 1.62 31.14
CA ILE A 44 13.23 2.25 32.38
C ILE A 44 14.76 2.37 32.35
N VAL A 45 15.26 3.60 32.50
CA VAL A 45 16.68 3.93 32.45
C VAL A 45 17.08 4.62 33.75
N ILE A 46 18.07 4.06 34.46
CA ILE A 46 18.51 4.55 35.77
C ILE A 46 20.03 4.78 35.74
N GLY A 47 20.50 5.94 36.17
CA GLY A 47 21.92 6.24 36.22
C GLY A 47 22.25 7.71 36.47
N ASP A 48 23.34 8.20 35.88
CA ASP A 48 23.70 9.62 35.93
C ASP A 48 22.72 10.45 35.07
N PRO A 49 22.17 11.57 35.58
CA PRO A 49 21.20 12.37 34.84
C PRO A 49 21.66 12.85 33.46
N LYS A 50 22.95 13.13 33.27
CA LYS A 50 23.49 13.56 31.96
C LYS A 50 23.51 12.40 30.97
N GLU A 51 23.91 11.21 31.42
CA GLU A 51 23.90 10.01 30.58
C GLU A 51 22.47 9.55 30.26
N VAL A 52 21.54 9.64 31.21
CA VAL A 52 20.12 9.34 30.99
C VAL A 52 19.52 10.26 29.92
N ALA A 53 19.78 11.57 29.99
CA ALA A 53 19.29 12.52 28.99
C ALA A 53 19.91 12.27 27.60
N PHE A 54 21.19 11.92 27.54
CA PHE A 54 21.85 11.56 26.28
C PHE A 54 21.27 10.26 25.69
N PHE A 55 21.05 9.24 26.52
CA PHE A 55 20.40 8.01 26.11
C PHE A 55 18.99 8.27 25.55
N GLU A 56 18.19 9.10 26.24
CA GLU A 56 16.84 9.48 25.80
C GLU A 56 16.84 10.11 24.39
N ALA A 57 17.75 11.06 24.14
CA ALA A 57 17.88 11.70 22.83
C ALA A 57 18.26 10.70 21.72
N LYS A 58 19.19 9.77 22.02
CA LYS A 58 19.59 8.72 21.08
C LYS A 58 18.50 7.69 20.85
N PHE A 59 17.78 7.32 21.90
CA PHE A 59 16.67 6.40 21.81
C PHE A 59 15.51 6.98 20.99
N ALA A 60 15.20 8.26 21.15
CA ALA A 60 14.25 8.95 20.28
C ALA A 60 14.68 8.92 18.80
N ALA A 61 15.97 9.11 18.50
CA ALA A 61 16.49 9.00 17.14
C ALA A 61 16.42 7.57 16.58
N MET A 62 16.69 6.56 17.40
CA MET A 62 16.53 5.15 17.04
C MET A 62 15.08 4.79 16.77
N SER A 63 14.14 5.25 17.61
CA SER A 63 12.70 5.07 17.39
C SER A 63 12.25 5.74 16.11
N ALA A 64 12.64 7.00 15.86
CA ALA A 64 12.32 7.71 14.63
C ALA A 64 12.88 7.01 13.37
N HIS A 65 14.10 6.48 13.46
CA HIS A 65 14.68 5.65 12.40
C HIS A 65 13.83 4.39 12.19
N PHE A 66 13.53 3.64 13.24
CA PHE A 66 12.72 2.43 13.14
C PHE A 66 11.33 2.70 12.53
N GLU A 67 10.66 3.79 12.93
CA GLU A 67 9.36 4.18 12.36
C GLU A 67 9.43 4.46 10.85
N ARG A 68 10.49 5.14 10.42
CA ARG A 68 10.72 5.51 9.02
C ARG A 68 11.17 4.31 8.17
N PHE A 69 12.08 3.49 8.69
CA PHE A 69 12.80 2.46 7.94
C PHE A 69 12.29 1.03 8.20
N GLY A 70 11.42 0.81 9.18
CA GLY A 70 10.85 -0.49 9.51
C GLY A 70 11.86 -1.54 9.99
N LYS A 71 13.11 -1.12 10.23
CA LYS A 71 14.21 -1.90 10.78
C LYS A 71 15.16 -0.97 11.52
N LEU A 72 15.92 -1.55 12.44
CA LEU A 72 17.02 -0.90 13.15
C LEU A 72 18.15 -1.92 13.23
N THR A 73 19.25 -1.73 12.50
CA THR A 73 20.42 -2.65 12.54
C THR A 73 21.42 -2.18 13.59
N GLU A 74 22.37 -3.05 13.97
CA GLU A 74 23.47 -2.66 14.88
C GLU A 74 24.30 -1.51 14.31
N GLU A 75 24.56 -1.53 13.00
CA GLU A 75 25.26 -0.46 12.29
C GLU A 75 24.50 0.87 12.42
N ASN A 76 23.18 0.88 12.22
CA ASN A 76 22.38 2.09 12.40
C ASN A 76 22.40 2.59 13.84
N ILE A 77 22.43 1.69 14.82
CA ILE A 77 22.58 2.06 16.24
C ILE A 77 23.93 2.75 16.44
N LEU A 78 25.03 2.17 15.96
CA LEU A 78 26.37 2.74 16.10
C LEU A 78 26.50 4.10 15.39
N GLU A 79 25.93 4.25 14.18
CA GLU A 79 25.88 5.52 13.46
C GLU A 79 25.11 6.59 14.24
N ILE A 80 23.91 6.27 14.74
CA ILE A 80 23.10 7.18 15.55
C ILE A 80 23.85 7.57 16.82
N MET A 81 24.58 6.65 17.44
CA MET A 81 25.40 6.92 18.63
C MET A 81 26.56 7.87 18.32
N ALA A 82 27.23 7.71 17.19
CA ALA A 82 28.37 8.54 16.77
C ALA A 82 28.01 10.01 16.43
N GLN A 83 26.76 10.30 16.06
CA GLN A 83 26.33 11.66 15.68
C GLN A 83 26.28 12.62 16.88
N GLN A 84 27.03 13.72 16.87
CA GLN A 84 27.09 14.63 18.04
C GLN A 84 25.90 15.57 18.22
N ASN A 85 25.06 15.77 17.20
CA ASN A 85 23.84 16.59 17.26
C ASN A 85 22.72 15.95 16.43
N GLY A 86 21.47 16.21 16.82
CA GLY A 86 20.27 15.58 16.31
C GLY A 86 20.16 15.50 14.79
N PHE A 87 19.44 14.47 14.35
CA PHE A 87 19.05 14.13 12.97
C PHE A 87 19.25 15.28 11.96
N LEU A 88 20.43 15.30 11.32
CA LEU A 88 20.54 15.92 10.01
C LEU A 88 20.00 14.88 9.02
N PRO A 89 18.94 15.18 8.25
CA PRO A 89 18.59 14.33 7.14
C PRO A 89 19.82 14.32 6.22
N VAL A 90 20.29 13.13 5.84
CA VAL A 90 21.26 12.97 4.77
C VAL A 90 20.64 13.61 3.53
N ALA A 91 21.00 14.88 3.30
CA ALA A 91 20.63 15.66 2.14
C ALA A 91 21.63 15.31 1.05
N GLY A 92 21.15 14.63 0.03
CA GLY A 92 21.93 14.27 -1.14
C GLY A 92 21.49 12.95 -1.74
N GLU A 93 20.33 12.92 -2.40
CA GLU A 93 19.99 11.97 -3.48
C GLU A 93 18.60 12.32 -4.07
N ASP A 94 18.44 13.56 -4.56
CA ASP A 94 17.14 14.05 -5.08
C ASP A 94 16.64 13.31 -6.35
N ASP A 95 17.47 12.49 -7.00
CA ASP A 95 17.03 11.67 -8.15
C ASP A 95 16.68 10.21 -7.79
N LYS A 96 17.17 9.66 -6.66
CA LYS A 96 16.78 8.31 -6.18
C LYS A 96 15.62 8.34 -5.16
N ALA A 97 15.35 9.51 -4.58
CA ALA A 97 14.28 9.70 -3.60
C ALA A 97 12.87 9.48 -4.19
N ASP A 98 12.68 9.73 -5.48
CA ASP A 98 11.39 9.52 -6.16
C ASP A 98 11.08 8.04 -6.42
N GLU A 99 12.09 7.16 -6.37
CA GLU A 99 11.89 5.72 -6.54
C GLU A 99 11.49 5.04 -5.24
N LEU A 100 12.02 5.47 -4.10
CA LEU A 100 11.75 4.84 -2.80
C LEU A 100 10.50 5.42 -2.16
N LEU A 101 9.47 4.58 -1.99
CA LEU A 101 8.19 4.98 -1.41
C LEU A 101 8.20 4.83 0.10
N LEU A 102 8.53 3.63 0.58
CA LEU A 102 8.70 3.37 1.99
C LEU A 102 9.59 2.14 2.18
N TYR A 103 10.01 1.95 3.42
CA TYR A 103 10.49 0.65 3.87
C TYR A 103 9.34 -0.08 4.56
N GLY A 104 9.04 -1.26 4.03
CA GLY A 104 8.05 -2.18 4.57
C GLY A 104 8.63 -3.06 5.68
N ARG A 105 8.03 -4.23 5.86
CA ARG A 105 8.45 -5.21 6.88
C ARG A 105 9.91 -5.62 6.69
N ASN A 106 10.66 -5.74 7.78
CA ASN A 106 12.08 -6.12 7.82
C ASN A 106 13.00 -5.21 6.97
N GLY A 107 12.57 -3.96 6.72
CA GLY A 107 13.30 -3.01 5.90
C GLY A 107 13.31 -3.32 4.41
N MET A 108 12.32 -4.08 3.92
CA MET A 108 12.11 -4.27 2.48
C MET A 108 11.84 -2.92 1.81
N ALA A 109 12.70 -2.52 0.88
CA ALA A 109 12.52 -1.27 0.14
C ALA A 109 11.38 -1.41 -0.88
N ILE A 110 10.29 -0.68 -0.67
CA ILE A 110 9.16 -0.60 -1.59
C ILE A 110 9.39 0.58 -2.52
N LYS A 111 9.54 0.29 -3.81
CA LYS A 111 9.90 1.28 -4.81
C LYS A 111 8.91 1.34 -5.97
N ALA A 112 8.77 2.53 -6.56
CA ALA A 112 8.21 2.69 -7.89
C ALA A 112 9.23 2.20 -8.92
N ARG A 113 8.99 1.01 -9.47
CA ARG A 113 9.92 0.29 -10.36
C ARG A 113 9.79 0.75 -11.80
N SER A 114 8.57 1.03 -12.25
CA SER A 114 8.29 1.39 -13.64
C SER A 114 8.18 2.92 -13.84
N PRO A 115 8.40 3.43 -15.07
CA PRO A 115 8.20 4.85 -15.37
C PRO A 115 6.80 5.36 -15.01
N ASN A 116 5.74 4.57 -15.26
CA ASN A 116 4.38 4.98 -14.93
C ASN A 116 4.11 4.93 -13.42
N GLN A 117 4.74 4.00 -12.68
CA GLN A 117 4.70 4.04 -11.21
C GLN A 117 5.38 5.31 -10.68
N ARG A 118 6.54 5.72 -11.22
CA ARG A 118 7.17 7.00 -10.84
C ARG A 118 6.29 8.20 -11.22
N ARG A 119 5.55 8.11 -12.33
CA ARG A 119 4.56 9.12 -12.71
C ARG A 119 3.40 9.19 -11.71
N MET A 120 2.92 8.06 -11.18
CA MET A 120 1.93 8.05 -10.10
C MET A 120 2.46 8.82 -8.87
N VAL A 121 3.70 8.57 -8.47
CA VAL A 121 4.34 9.19 -7.30
C VAL A 121 4.49 10.70 -7.47
N SER A 122 5.01 11.13 -8.62
CA SER A 122 5.21 12.55 -8.91
C SER A 122 3.90 13.30 -9.15
N SER A 123 2.91 12.65 -9.75
CA SER A 123 1.57 13.22 -9.93
C SER A 123 0.86 13.41 -8.59
N PHE A 124 0.94 12.42 -7.70
CA PHE A 124 0.35 12.47 -6.36
C PHE A 124 0.86 13.66 -5.53
N LYS A 125 2.13 14.07 -5.69
CA LYS A 125 2.68 15.25 -5.01
C LYS A 125 2.00 16.56 -5.45
N LYS A 126 1.48 16.63 -6.68
CA LYS A 126 0.96 17.85 -7.32
C LYS A 126 -0.56 17.93 -7.34
N HIS A 127 -1.24 16.80 -7.20
CA HIS A 127 -2.68 16.67 -7.35
C HIS A 127 -3.30 16.08 -6.09
N ASP A 128 -4.57 16.41 -5.83
CA ASP A 128 -5.29 15.88 -4.68
C ASP A 128 -6.00 14.57 -5.00
N MET A 129 -6.29 14.34 -6.28
CA MET A 129 -6.91 13.13 -6.79
C MET A 129 -6.14 12.59 -7.99
N LEU A 130 -5.86 11.29 -7.95
CA LEU A 130 -5.17 10.58 -9.04
C LEU A 130 -5.99 9.37 -9.49
N PHE A 131 -6.21 9.25 -10.79
CA PHE A 131 -6.71 8.02 -11.41
C PHE A 131 -5.52 7.24 -11.97
N ALA A 132 -5.29 6.03 -11.45
CA ALA A 132 -4.25 5.12 -11.91
C ALA A 132 -4.92 3.92 -12.61
N ILE A 133 -4.88 3.93 -13.95
CA ILE A 133 -5.64 3.00 -14.78
C ILE A 133 -4.67 2.11 -15.55
N GLY A 134 -4.83 0.79 -15.49
CA GLY A 134 -4.04 -0.12 -16.32
C GLY A 134 -4.20 -1.58 -15.94
N PRO A 135 -3.54 -2.49 -16.69
CA PRO A 135 -3.71 -3.93 -16.54
C PRO A 135 -3.42 -4.47 -15.13
N ALA A 136 -3.96 -5.64 -14.81
CA ALA A 136 -3.59 -6.40 -13.61
C ALA A 136 -2.08 -6.71 -13.57
N GLY A 137 -1.48 -6.57 -12.38
CA GLY A 137 -0.04 -6.82 -12.18
C GLY A 137 0.89 -5.65 -12.50
N THR A 138 0.37 -4.51 -12.97
CA THR A 138 1.16 -3.27 -13.19
C THR A 138 1.55 -2.55 -11.89
N GLY A 139 1.12 -3.04 -10.73
CA GLY A 139 1.45 -2.47 -9.42
C GLY A 139 0.68 -1.20 -9.05
N LYS A 140 -0.39 -0.85 -9.79
CA LYS A 140 -1.23 0.34 -9.52
C LYS A 140 -1.75 0.39 -8.07
N THR A 141 -2.40 -0.67 -7.60
CA THR A 141 -2.98 -0.75 -6.25
C THR A 141 -1.88 -0.81 -5.19
N TYR A 142 -0.84 -1.61 -5.41
CA TYR A 142 0.29 -1.72 -4.48
C TYR A 142 1.01 -0.38 -4.29
N THR A 143 1.25 0.36 -5.39
CA THR A 143 1.85 1.69 -5.35
C THR A 143 0.94 2.70 -4.64
N ALA A 144 -0.37 2.63 -4.87
CA ALA A 144 -1.33 3.49 -4.19
C ALA A 144 -1.34 3.27 -2.67
N VAL A 145 -1.38 2.00 -2.22
CA VAL A 145 -1.32 1.66 -0.78
C VAL A 145 0.03 2.10 -0.19
N ALA A 146 1.14 1.93 -0.91
CA ALA A 146 2.45 2.41 -0.48
C ALA A 146 2.47 3.94 -0.26
N LEU A 147 1.88 4.71 -1.17
CA LEU A 147 1.74 6.17 -1.02
C LEU A 147 0.87 6.53 0.18
N ALA A 148 -0.22 5.80 0.42
CA ALA A 148 -1.10 6.02 1.57
C ALA A 148 -0.39 5.76 2.90
N VAL A 149 0.33 4.65 3.02
CA VAL A 149 1.11 4.32 4.22
C VAL A 149 2.21 5.34 4.45
N ARG A 150 2.89 5.81 3.39
CA ARG A 150 3.89 6.87 3.50
C ARG A 150 3.27 8.16 4.04
N ALA A 151 2.14 8.61 3.49
CA ALA A 151 1.45 9.82 3.94
C ALA A 151 1.00 9.71 5.41
N LEU A 152 0.54 8.53 5.85
CA LEU A 152 0.18 8.27 7.24
C LEU A 152 1.41 8.35 8.16
N LYS A 153 2.52 7.68 7.80
CA LYS A 153 3.78 7.71 8.57
C LYS A 153 4.36 9.13 8.69
N ASN A 154 4.24 9.91 7.62
CA ASN A 154 4.68 11.31 7.58
C ASN A 154 3.71 12.28 8.29
N LYS A 155 2.59 11.78 8.84
CA LYS A 155 1.53 12.58 9.48
C LYS A 155 0.88 13.61 8.53
N GLU A 156 0.94 13.37 7.23
CA GLU A 156 0.26 14.17 6.20
C GLU A 156 -1.26 13.91 6.23
N VAL A 157 -1.65 12.69 6.62
CA VAL A 157 -3.04 12.28 6.85
C VAL A 157 -3.16 11.61 8.22
N LYS A 158 -4.38 11.57 8.76
CA LYS A 158 -4.67 10.92 10.05
C LYS A 158 -5.19 9.50 9.89
N ARG A 159 -5.72 9.14 8.71
CA ARG A 159 -6.33 7.84 8.45
C ARG A 159 -6.21 7.42 6.99
N ILE A 160 -6.24 6.11 6.75
CA ILE A 160 -6.30 5.49 5.42
C ILE A 160 -7.65 4.79 5.29
N ILE A 161 -8.33 4.97 4.16
CA ILE A 161 -9.59 4.30 3.84
C ILE A 161 -9.42 3.58 2.51
N LEU A 162 -9.51 2.25 2.53
CA LEU A 162 -9.45 1.40 1.36
C LEU A 162 -10.85 0.87 1.05
N ALA A 163 -11.39 1.28 -0.09
CA ALA A 163 -12.71 0.88 -0.54
C ALA A 163 -12.62 0.02 -1.80
N ARG A 164 -13.48 -0.99 -1.91
CA ARG A 164 -13.64 -1.80 -3.13
C ARG A 164 -15.14 -1.98 -3.44
N PRO A 165 -15.59 -1.86 -4.69
CA PRO A 165 -16.95 -2.21 -5.08
C PRO A 165 -17.20 -3.71 -4.84
N ALA A 166 -18.36 -4.06 -4.27
CA ALA A 166 -18.78 -5.45 -4.22
C ALA A 166 -19.32 -5.83 -5.61
N VAL A 167 -18.65 -6.77 -6.29
CA VAL A 167 -19.13 -7.36 -7.53
C VAL A 167 -19.04 -8.88 -7.42
N GLU A 168 -20.12 -9.54 -7.80
CA GLU A 168 -20.22 -11.01 -7.85
C GLU A 168 -19.45 -11.50 -9.07
N ALA A 169 -18.13 -11.67 -8.93
CA ALA A 169 -17.29 -12.21 -9.99
C ALA A 169 -17.47 -13.73 -10.06
N GLY A 170 -18.58 -14.16 -10.66
CA GLY A 170 -18.84 -15.58 -11.01
C GLY A 170 -19.34 -16.48 -9.87
N GLU A 171 -19.18 -16.09 -8.61
CA GLU A 171 -19.81 -16.74 -7.45
C GLU A 171 -20.80 -15.77 -6.78
N ASN A 172 -22.06 -16.18 -6.66
CA ASN A 172 -23.09 -15.40 -5.99
C ASN A 172 -22.71 -15.20 -4.52
N LEU A 173 -22.60 -13.94 -4.06
CA LEU A 173 -22.19 -13.59 -2.69
C LEU A 173 -23.11 -14.25 -1.64
N GLY A 174 -24.34 -14.58 -2.03
CA GLY A 174 -25.32 -15.31 -1.24
C GLY A 174 -24.89 -16.70 -0.75
N PHE A 175 -23.95 -17.38 -1.42
CA PHE A 175 -23.61 -18.79 -1.14
C PHE A 175 -22.40 -19.00 -0.23
N LEU A 176 -21.60 -17.97 0.04
CA LEU A 176 -20.53 -18.07 1.02
C LEU A 176 -21.14 -18.21 2.43
N PRO A 177 -20.76 -19.22 3.24
CA PRO A 177 -21.24 -19.35 4.62
C PRO A 177 -20.64 -18.23 5.50
N GLY A 178 -21.35 -17.83 6.57
CA GLY A 178 -20.90 -16.81 7.51
C GLY A 178 -21.69 -15.51 7.47
N ASP A 179 -21.25 -14.53 8.26
CA ASP A 179 -21.87 -13.21 8.30
C ASP A 179 -21.51 -12.37 7.04
N LEU A 180 -22.13 -11.20 6.88
CA LEU A 180 -21.87 -10.36 5.70
C LEU A 180 -20.38 -9.97 5.57
N LYS A 181 -19.65 -9.86 6.69
CA LYS A 181 -18.24 -9.51 6.73
C LYS A 181 -17.39 -10.68 6.24
N ASP A 182 -17.66 -11.90 6.71
CA ASP A 182 -16.99 -13.13 6.29
C ASP A 182 -17.12 -13.37 4.77
N LYS A 183 -18.27 -13.01 4.19
CA LYS A 183 -18.54 -13.13 2.74
C LYS A 183 -17.76 -12.12 1.90
N LEU A 184 -17.46 -10.95 2.45
CA LEU A 184 -16.76 -9.86 1.76
C LEU A 184 -15.24 -9.93 1.92
N ASP A 185 -14.77 -10.60 2.98
CA ASP A 185 -13.36 -10.70 3.35
C ASP A 185 -12.46 -11.26 2.22
N PRO A 186 -12.86 -12.27 1.42
CA PRO A 186 -12.05 -12.75 0.29
C PRO A 186 -11.75 -11.67 -0.75
N TYR A 187 -12.70 -10.77 -1.01
CA TYR A 187 -12.55 -9.68 -1.99
C TYR A 187 -11.66 -8.54 -1.48
N LEU A 188 -11.59 -8.35 -0.16
CA LEU A 188 -10.77 -7.32 0.47
C LEU A 188 -9.35 -7.83 0.78
N ARG A 189 -9.13 -9.15 0.75
CA ARG A 189 -7.86 -9.79 1.08
C ARG A 189 -6.62 -9.22 0.38
N PRO A 190 -6.64 -8.90 -0.93
CA PRO A 190 -5.49 -8.28 -1.59
C PRO A 190 -5.05 -6.95 -0.96
N LEU A 191 -5.99 -6.18 -0.40
CA LEU A 191 -5.69 -4.92 0.29
C LEU A 191 -5.04 -5.18 1.66
N TYR A 192 -5.50 -6.19 2.40
CA TYR A 192 -4.85 -6.63 3.64
C TYR A 192 -3.42 -7.10 3.41
N ASP A 193 -3.20 -7.90 2.36
CA ASP A 193 -1.88 -8.43 2.04
C ASP A 193 -0.90 -7.32 1.65
N ALA A 194 -1.35 -6.33 0.85
CA ALA A 194 -0.54 -5.15 0.54
C ALA A 194 -0.12 -4.35 1.80
N LEU A 195 -1.02 -4.20 2.78
CA LEU A 195 -0.71 -3.52 4.04
C LEU A 195 0.28 -4.31 4.90
N ARG A 196 0.17 -5.64 4.94
CA ARG A 196 1.08 -6.52 5.72
C ARG A 196 2.52 -6.49 5.22
N ASP A 197 2.72 -6.22 3.93
CA ASP A 197 4.05 -6.00 3.37
C ASP A 197 4.67 -4.69 3.86
N MET A 198 3.83 -3.70 4.19
CA MET A 198 4.21 -2.31 4.44
C MET A 198 4.29 -1.93 5.92
N ILE A 199 3.50 -2.61 6.76
CA ILE A 199 3.32 -2.27 8.18
C ILE A 199 3.57 -3.54 9.03
N PRO A 200 4.34 -3.44 10.13
CA PRO A 200 4.51 -4.56 11.06
C PRO A 200 3.17 -5.11 11.56
N PRO A 201 3.03 -6.44 11.75
CA PRO A 201 1.73 -7.06 12.09
C PRO A 201 1.07 -6.49 13.34
N SER A 202 1.83 -6.26 14.40
CA SER A 202 1.35 -5.67 15.66
C SER A 202 0.73 -4.29 15.44
N ARG A 203 1.48 -3.39 14.79
CA ARG A 203 1.04 -2.03 14.50
C ARG A 203 -0.15 -1.99 13.53
N LEU A 204 -0.16 -2.88 12.54
CA LEU A 204 -1.28 -3.00 11.61
C LEU A 204 -2.55 -3.42 12.34
N ALA A 205 -2.46 -4.34 13.30
CA ALA A 205 -3.61 -4.76 14.10
C ALA A 205 -4.19 -3.57 14.89
N THR A 206 -3.34 -2.78 15.56
CA THR A 206 -3.77 -1.56 16.27
C THR A 206 -4.45 -0.56 15.32
N TYR A 207 -3.85 -0.29 14.16
CA TYR A 207 -4.42 0.63 13.18
C TYR A 207 -5.78 0.19 12.62
N LEU A 208 -6.01 -1.12 12.49
CA LEU A 208 -7.30 -1.65 12.06
C LEU A 208 -8.33 -1.57 13.19
N GLU A 209 -7.93 -1.81 14.44
CA GLU A 209 -8.80 -1.78 15.61
C GLU A 209 -9.26 -0.35 15.96
N ASP A 210 -8.35 0.62 15.93
CA ASP A 210 -8.64 2.02 16.26
C ASP A 210 -9.22 2.84 15.08
N GLY A 211 -9.32 2.23 13.90
CA GLY A 211 -9.87 2.84 12.68
C GLY A 211 -8.91 3.82 11.99
N THR A 212 -7.63 3.84 12.34
CA THR A 212 -6.58 4.56 11.59
C THR A 212 -6.47 4.03 10.17
N ILE A 213 -6.66 2.72 9.96
CA ILE A 213 -6.79 2.09 8.65
C ILE A 213 -8.14 1.39 8.61
N GLU A 214 -8.96 1.75 7.64
CA GLU A 214 -10.27 1.13 7.41
C GLU A 214 -10.29 0.46 6.04
N ILE A 215 -10.69 -0.81 5.98
CA ILE A 215 -10.93 -1.53 4.72
C ILE A 215 -12.40 -1.92 4.69
N ALA A 216 -13.14 -1.41 3.70
CA ALA A 216 -14.58 -1.55 3.66
C ALA A 216 -15.15 -1.62 2.23
N PRO A 217 -16.35 -2.19 2.05
CA PRO A 217 -17.05 -2.08 0.78
C PRO A 217 -17.39 -0.64 0.44
N LEU A 218 -17.45 -0.32 -0.86
CA LEU A 218 -17.77 1.02 -1.35
C LEU A 218 -19.08 1.60 -0.77
N ALA A 219 -20.08 0.75 -0.50
CA ALA A 219 -21.36 1.16 0.05
C ALA A 219 -21.25 1.89 1.41
N PHE A 220 -20.21 1.57 2.21
CA PHE A 220 -19.98 2.15 3.53
C PHE A 220 -19.47 3.60 3.45
N MET A 221 -19.14 4.09 2.25
CA MET A 221 -18.70 5.47 2.05
C MET A 221 -19.87 6.45 1.97
N ARG A 222 -21.11 5.94 1.84
CA ARG A 222 -22.31 6.78 1.71
C ARG A 222 -22.50 7.67 2.94
N GLY A 223 -22.78 8.95 2.71
CA GLY A 223 -23.05 9.91 3.79
C GLY A 223 -21.82 10.37 4.57
N ARG A 224 -20.62 9.88 4.25
CA ARG A 224 -19.38 10.28 4.93
C ARG A 224 -18.76 11.51 4.30
N THR A 225 -17.95 12.22 5.08
CA THR A 225 -16.96 13.18 4.57
C THR A 225 -15.59 12.67 5.00
N LEU A 226 -14.72 12.40 4.03
CA LEU A 226 -13.41 11.81 4.24
C LEU A 226 -12.38 12.94 4.36
N ASP A 227 -12.42 13.66 5.47
CA ASP A 227 -11.41 14.69 5.77
C ASP A 227 -10.18 14.13 6.48
N ASN A 228 -9.03 14.78 6.30
CA ASN A 228 -7.70 14.36 6.78
C ASN A 228 -7.39 12.87 6.52
N ALA A 229 -7.86 12.37 5.38
CA ALA A 229 -7.83 10.96 5.03
C ALA A 229 -7.12 10.74 3.70
N PHE A 230 -6.44 9.60 3.58
CA PHE A 230 -6.05 9.06 2.29
C PHE A 230 -7.05 7.99 1.89
N ALA A 231 -7.84 8.23 0.85
CA ALA A 231 -8.84 7.29 0.36
C ALA A 231 -8.39 6.61 -0.93
N ILE A 232 -8.50 5.29 -0.99
CA ILE A 232 -8.24 4.50 -2.20
C ILE A 232 -9.53 3.79 -2.59
N LEU A 233 -9.96 3.96 -3.83
CA LEU A 233 -10.99 3.11 -4.44
C LEU A 233 -10.32 2.14 -5.40
N ASP A 234 -10.25 0.86 -5.00
CA ASP A 234 -9.69 -0.21 -5.81
C ASP A 234 -10.72 -0.89 -6.69
N GLU A 235 -10.29 -1.43 -7.82
CA GLU A 235 -11.14 -1.99 -8.88
C GLU A 235 -12.30 -1.05 -9.29
N ALA A 236 -12.02 0.22 -9.51
CA ALA A 236 -13.05 1.22 -9.80
C ALA A 236 -13.80 0.98 -11.12
N GLN A 237 -13.29 0.12 -12.03
CA GLN A 237 -14.04 -0.31 -13.21
C GLN A 237 -15.32 -1.09 -12.85
N ASN A 238 -15.33 -1.67 -11.65
CA ASN A 238 -16.44 -2.43 -11.08
C ASN A 238 -17.42 -1.55 -10.28
N ALA A 239 -17.26 -0.22 -10.33
CA ALA A 239 -18.21 0.74 -9.78
C ALA A 239 -19.09 1.33 -10.91
N THR A 240 -20.39 1.44 -10.65
CA THR A 240 -21.29 2.19 -11.54
C THR A 240 -20.97 3.69 -11.51
N GLU A 241 -21.45 4.45 -12.50
CA GLU A 241 -21.30 5.91 -12.52
C GLU A 241 -21.81 6.58 -11.24
N SER A 242 -22.95 6.15 -10.71
CA SER A 242 -23.52 6.71 -9.49
C SER A 242 -22.68 6.39 -8.26
N GLN A 243 -22.13 5.17 -8.16
CA GLN A 243 -21.25 4.76 -7.08
C GLN A 243 -19.91 5.51 -7.11
N LEU A 244 -19.29 5.63 -8.29
CA LEU A 244 -18.03 6.38 -8.43
C LEU A 244 -18.25 7.86 -8.08
N LYS A 245 -19.30 8.50 -8.63
CA LYS A 245 -19.66 9.89 -8.28
C LYS A 245 -19.91 10.03 -6.78
N MET A 246 -20.61 9.09 -6.16
CA MET A 246 -20.84 9.08 -4.72
C MET A 246 -19.52 9.11 -3.95
N PHE A 247 -18.57 8.25 -4.32
CA PHE A 247 -17.25 8.17 -3.66
C PHE A 247 -16.41 9.44 -3.84
N LEU A 248 -16.27 9.92 -5.08
CA LEU A 248 -15.46 11.11 -5.39
C LEU A 248 -15.97 12.34 -4.62
N THR A 249 -17.28 12.46 -4.44
CA THR A 249 -17.89 13.58 -3.69
C THR A 249 -17.82 13.42 -2.17
N ARG A 250 -17.18 12.37 -1.63
CA ARG A 250 -16.90 12.26 -0.19
C ARG A 250 -15.59 12.96 0.19
N MET A 251 -14.81 13.43 -0.77
CA MET A 251 -13.50 14.05 -0.54
C MET A 251 -13.58 15.29 0.36
N GLY A 252 -12.90 15.24 1.51
CA GLY A 252 -12.75 16.39 2.41
C GLY A 252 -11.66 17.37 1.95
N LYS A 253 -11.51 18.50 2.65
CA LYS A 253 -10.60 19.59 2.26
C LYS A 253 -9.13 19.19 2.30
N SER A 254 -8.73 18.38 3.28
CA SER A 254 -7.35 17.94 3.47
C SER A 254 -7.18 16.45 3.12
N ALA A 255 -7.99 15.95 2.20
CA ALA A 255 -7.97 14.55 1.81
C ALA A 255 -7.11 14.35 0.55
N LYS A 256 -6.64 13.11 0.37
CA LYS A 256 -5.96 12.66 -0.85
C LYS A 256 -6.64 11.40 -1.37
N PHE A 257 -6.92 11.35 -2.66
CA PHE A 257 -7.67 10.26 -3.27
C PHE A 257 -6.85 9.59 -4.37
N ILE A 258 -6.80 8.26 -4.38
CA ILE A 258 -6.33 7.49 -5.53
C ILE A 258 -7.41 6.51 -5.97
N ILE A 259 -7.75 6.52 -7.25
CA ILE A 259 -8.71 5.61 -7.85
C ILE A 259 -7.92 4.66 -8.75
N THR A 260 -7.92 3.37 -8.43
CA THR A 260 -7.25 2.33 -9.24
C THR A 260 -8.28 1.51 -10.00
N GLY A 261 -7.94 1.12 -11.23
CA GLY A 261 -8.81 0.23 -11.99
C GLY A 261 -8.22 -0.23 -13.32
N ASP A 262 -8.90 -1.16 -13.96
CA ASP A 262 -8.55 -1.73 -15.26
C ASP A 262 -9.76 -1.66 -16.20
N ILE A 263 -9.74 -0.76 -17.18
CA ILE A 263 -10.86 -0.59 -18.12
C ILE A 263 -11.08 -1.79 -19.04
N THR A 264 -10.14 -2.75 -19.10
CA THR A 264 -10.28 -3.97 -19.89
C THR A 264 -10.92 -5.13 -19.09
N GLN A 265 -11.03 -5.02 -17.76
CA GLN A 265 -11.54 -6.06 -16.86
C GLN A 265 -12.81 -5.60 -16.14
N ILE A 266 -13.88 -5.37 -16.90
CA ILE A 266 -15.17 -4.92 -16.36
C ILE A 266 -16.04 -6.14 -16.02
N ASP A 267 -16.30 -6.33 -14.73
CA ASP A 267 -17.16 -7.39 -14.22
C ASP A 267 -18.61 -6.94 -14.00
N LEU A 268 -18.93 -5.68 -14.34
CA LEU A 268 -20.29 -5.15 -14.24
C LEU A 268 -21.25 -5.82 -15.25
N PRO A 269 -22.52 -6.01 -14.87
CA PRO A 269 -23.55 -6.45 -15.82
C PRO A 269 -23.61 -5.56 -17.05
N ARG A 270 -23.80 -6.14 -18.24
CA ARG A 270 -23.74 -5.44 -19.54
C ARG A 270 -24.65 -4.20 -19.67
N HIS A 271 -25.71 -4.10 -18.88
CA HIS A 271 -26.65 -2.98 -18.90
C HIS A 271 -26.20 -1.79 -18.04
N GLN A 272 -25.15 -1.95 -17.23
CA GLN A 272 -24.62 -0.90 -16.37
C GLN A 272 -23.40 -0.24 -17.01
N VAL A 273 -23.38 1.09 -17.00
CA VAL A 273 -22.25 1.86 -17.53
C VAL A 273 -21.14 1.91 -16.47
N PRO A 274 -19.92 1.47 -16.79
CA PRO A 274 -18.78 1.57 -15.88
C PRO A 274 -18.44 3.03 -15.57
N GLY A 275 -18.44 3.37 -14.28
CA GLY A 275 -18.18 4.73 -13.83
C GLY A 275 -16.80 5.22 -14.23
N LEU A 276 -15.78 4.35 -14.16
CA LEU A 276 -14.39 4.70 -14.47
C LEU A 276 -14.23 5.18 -15.93
N LEU A 277 -14.86 4.51 -16.89
CA LEU A 277 -14.80 4.89 -18.31
C LEU A 277 -15.43 6.27 -18.55
N ARG A 278 -16.52 6.58 -17.84
CA ARG A 278 -17.18 7.88 -17.91
C ARG A 278 -16.33 8.97 -17.26
N ALA A 279 -15.74 8.68 -16.09
CA ALA A 279 -14.89 9.60 -15.34
C ALA A 279 -13.70 10.11 -16.17
N VAL A 280 -13.03 9.23 -16.92
CA VAL A 280 -11.93 9.62 -17.83
C VAL A 280 -12.38 10.68 -18.84
N LYS A 281 -13.62 10.60 -19.34
CA LYS A 281 -14.15 11.54 -20.34
C LYS A 281 -14.55 12.88 -19.73
N ILE A 282 -15.06 12.87 -18.50
CA ILE A 282 -15.70 14.06 -17.89
C ILE A 282 -14.81 14.79 -16.89
N LEU A 283 -13.78 14.15 -16.32
CA LEU A 283 -12.97 14.73 -15.24
C LEU A 283 -11.55 15.14 -15.69
N ASN A 284 -11.13 14.80 -16.91
CA ASN A 284 -9.76 15.03 -17.41
C ASN A 284 -9.31 16.50 -17.44
N HIS A 285 -10.24 17.46 -17.42
CA HIS A 285 -9.97 18.89 -17.49
C HIS A 285 -10.09 19.58 -16.13
N ILE A 286 -10.43 18.84 -15.08
CA ILE A 286 -10.62 19.40 -13.73
C ILE A 286 -9.26 19.56 -13.05
N LYS A 287 -8.93 20.81 -12.70
CA LYS A 287 -7.73 21.13 -11.93
C LYS A 287 -7.71 20.37 -10.61
N GLY A 288 -6.58 19.74 -10.29
CA GLY A 288 -6.40 18.94 -9.07
C GLY A 288 -6.68 17.44 -9.25
N ILE A 289 -7.14 17.03 -10.44
CA ILE A 289 -7.29 15.63 -10.85
C ILE A 289 -6.28 15.32 -11.94
N ASP A 290 -5.55 14.21 -11.81
CA ASP A 290 -4.67 13.70 -12.87
C ASP A 290 -4.98 12.24 -13.21
N PHE A 291 -4.58 11.82 -14.40
CA PHE A 291 -4.76 10.47 -14.93
C PHE A 291 -3.40 9.90 -15.34
N VAL A 292 -3.03 8.78 -14.72
CA VAL A 292 -1.85 8.00 -15.06
C VAL A 292 -2.27 6.65 -15.62
N PHE A 293 -1.92 6.41 -16.87
CA PHE A 293 -2.20 5.15 -17.56
C PHE A 293 -0.98 4.24 -17.48
N LEU A 294 -1.14 3.10 -16.80
CA LEU A 294 -0.17 2.00 -16.77
C LEU A 294 -0.48 1.02 -17.92
N ASN A 295 0.54 0.33 -18.39
CA ASN A 295 0.45 -0.61 -19.50
C ASN A 295 1.21 -1.91 -19.19
N GLU A 296 1.17 -2.87 -20.11
CA GLU A 296 1.79 -4.19 -19.95
C GLU A 296 3.29 -4.15 -19.66
N ARG A 297 4.00 -3.09 -20.09
CA ARG A 297 5.44 -2.93 -19.81
C ARG A 297 5.72 -2.57 -18.35
N ASP A 298 4.70 -2.15 -17.59
CA ASP A 298 4.78 -1.90 -16.15
C ASP A 298 4.58 -3.18 -15.32
N VAL A 299 4.23 -4.30 -15.96
CA VAL A 299 3.97 -5.57 -15.30
C VAL A 299 5.29 -6.20 -14.86
N VAL A 300 5.45 -6.32 -13.54
CA VAL A 300 6.59 -7.04 -12.96
C VAL A 300 6.10 -8.41 -12.54
N ARG A 301 6.28 -9.40 -13.42
CA ARG A 301 5.96 -10.82 -13.17
C ARG A 301 7.23 -11.65 -13.11
N HIS A 302 7.15 -12.77 -12.41
CA HIS A 302 8.21 -13.76 -12.39
C HIS A 302 8.33 -14.42 -13.77
N ASP A 303 9.55 -14.69 -14.26
CA ASP A 303 9.80 -15.23 -15.61
C ASP A 303 9.00 -16.50 -15.92
N LEU A 304 8.81 -17.37 -14.93
CA LEU A 304 7.95 -18.55 -15.06
C LEU A 304 6.49 -18.20 -15.37
N VAL A 305 5.93 -17.18 -14.72
CA VAL A 305 4.54 -16.74 -14.94
C VAL A 305 4.41 -16.18 -16.36
N THR A 306 5.40 -15.42 -16.83
CA THR A 306 5.44 -14.94 -18.22
C THR A 306 5.42 -16.10 -19.21
N ARG A 307 6.28 -17.10 -19.03
CA ARG A 307 6.31 -18.31 -19.89
C ARG A 307 5.02 -19.11 -19.86
N ILE A 308 4.34 -19.19 -18.71
CA ILE A 308 3.04 -19.85 -18.60
C ILE A 308 2.00 -19.10 -19.43
N ILE A 309 1.94 -17.77 -19.32
CA ILE A 309 0.98 -16.95 -20.08
C ILE A 309 1.21 -17.10 -21.57
N GLU A 310 2.46 -17.02 -22.02
CA GLU A 310 2.84 -17.23 -23.42
C GLU A 310 2.37 -18.60 -23.93
N ALA A 311 2.54 -19.66 -23.14
CA ALA A 311 2.09 -21.00 -23.51
C ALA A 311 0.55 -21.11 -23.68
N TYR A 312 -0.22 -20.43 -22.83
CA TYR A 312 -1.68 -20.37 -22.95
C TYR A 312 -2.14 -19.48 -24.12
N GLU A 313 -1.47 -18.36 -24.37
CA GLU A 313 -1.77 -17.51 -25.53
C GLU A 313 -1.51 -18.23 -26.85
N ASP A 314 -0.42 -19.00 -26.91
CA ASP A 314 -0.06 -19.79 -28.08
C ASP A 314 -1.03 -20.96 -28.32
N SER A 315 -1.58 -21.58 -27.26
CA SER A 315 -2.62 -22.59 -27.42
C SER A 315 -3.90 -21.99 -27.99
N VAL A 316 -4.34 -20.84 -27.48
CA VAL A 316 -5.54 -20.16 -27.98
C VAL A 316 -5.38 -19.74 -29.46
N LYS A 317 -4.19 -19.29 -29.86
CA LYS A 317 -3.88 -18.96 -31.27
C LYS A 317 -3.92 -20.20 -32.16
N LYS A 318 -3.38 -21.34 -31.71
CA LYS A 318 -3.42 -22.62 -32.45
C LYS A 318 -4.86 -23.13 -32.60
N ASP A 319 -5.64 -23.12 -31.53
CA ASP A 319 -7.06 -23.54 -31.54
C ASP A 319 -7.93 -22.63 -32.44
N ALA A 320 -7.61 -21.34 -32.51
CA ALA A 320 -8.27 -20.40 -33.41
C ALA A 320 -7.85 -20.60 -34.89
N GLY A 321 -6.60 -20.98 -35.14
CA GLY A 321 -6.07 -21.35 -36.46
C GLY A 321 -6.74 -22.61 -37.02
N GLU A 322 -6.83 -23.67 -36.21
CA GLU A 322 -7.46 -24.94 -36.61
C GLU A 322 -8.96 -24.78 -36.92
N LYS A 323 -9.71 -24.01 -36.12
CA LYS A 323 -11.13 -23.69 -36.40
C LYS A 323 -11.35 -22.86 -37.66
N SER A 324 -10.32 -22.16 -38.14
CA SER A 324 -10.36 -21.37 -39.37
C SER A 324 -10.14 -22.25 -40.60
N GLU A 325 -9.31 -23.28 -40.48
CA GLU A 325 -9.06 -24.28 -41.53
C GLU A 325 -10.24 -25.25 -41.68
N ASP A 326 -10.83 -25.72 -40.58
CA ASP A 326 -12.01 -26.60 -40.61
C ASP A 326 -13.25 -25.94 -41.25
N LYS A 327 -13.39 -24.61 -41.11
CA LYS A 327 -14.47 -23.83 -41.77
C LYS A 327 -14.23 -23.59 -43.26
N LYS A 328 -12.97 -23.61 -43.72
CA LYS A 328 -12.64 -23.54 -45.16
C LYS A 328 -12.88 -24.89 -45.83
N ASP A 329 -12.54 -25.99 -45.16
CA ASP A 329 -12.75 -27.34 -45.69
C ASP A 329 -14.22 -27.76 -45.72
N THR A 330 -15.06 -27.30 -44.79
CA THR A 330 -16.52 -27.55 -44.85
C THR A 330 -17.23 -26.74 -45.95
N LYS A 331 -16.75 -25.54 -46.29
CA LYS A 331 -17.29 -24.76 -47.42
C LYS A 331 -16.92 -25.35 -48.79
N ASN A 332 -15.75 -25.99 -48.90
CA ASN A 332 -15.31 -26.64 -50.14
C ASN A 332 -15.93 -28.03 -50.38
N ARG A 333 -16.68 -28.60 -49.42
CA ARG A 333 -17.36 -29.89 -49.57
C ARG A 333 -18.87 -29.79 -49.87
N GLN A 334 -19.44 -28.58 -49.97
CA GLN A 334 -20.87 -28.35 -50.28
C GLN A 334 -21.13 -27.81 -51.70
N SER A 335 -20.20 -28.01 -52.64
CA SER A 335 -20.43 -27.84 -54.09
C SER A 335 -19.45 -28.79 -54.79
N PRO A 336 -19.87 -29.83 -55.54
CA PRO A 336 -20.85 -29.83 -56.65
C PRO A 336 -21.94 -30.93 -56.49
N ASP A 337 -23.08 -31.01 -57.19
CA ASP A 337 -23.62 -30.45 -58.43
C ASP A 337 -25.08 -30.00 -58.20
#